data_AF-A0A1Y2PDC6-F1
#
_entry.id   AF-A0A1Y2PDC6-F1
#
_cell.length_a   1.000
_cell.length_b   1.000
_cell.length_c   1.000
_cell.angle_alpha   90.00
_cell.angle_beta   90.00
_cell.angle_gamma   90.00
#
_symmetry.space_group_name_H-M   'P 1'
#
loop_
_entity.id
_entity.type
_entity.pdbx_description
1 polymer ?
#
loop_
_entity_poly.entity_id
_entity_poly.type
_entity_poly.pdbx_seq_one_letter_code
_entity_poly.pdbx_strand_id
1 'polypeptide(L)'
;MKVIEPNTEEIKYLQAKKRVEALKGYYWHVAIYLIINTLTSWKNILRGLENGESIIEIFYDYKVSFSWIVWGIILIIHTIRVFGFNNSFTKNWEDRKIKEYMNKSS
;
A
#
# COMPACT_ATOMS: atom_id res chain seq x y z
N MET A 1 21.64 -39.54 1.65
CA MET A 1 20.60 -38.49 1.64
C MET A 1 21.12 -37.35 0.79
N LYS A 2 20.55 -37.11 -0.40
CA LYS A 2 20.97 -35.97 -1.25
C LYS A 2 20.45 -34.70 -0.57
N VAL A 3 21.37 -33.87 -0.09
CA VAL A 3 21.05 -32.49 0.30
C VAL A 3 20.65 -31.80 -1.00
N ILE A 4 19.35 -31.62 -1.21
CA ILE A 4 18.84 -30.83 -2.34
C ILE A 4 19.19 -29.38 -1.97
N GLU A 5 20.29 -28.87 -2.51
CA GLU A 5 20.59 -27.45 -2.38
C GLU A 5 19.44 -26.67 -3.04
N PRO A 6 18.82 -25.72 -2.32
CA PRO A 6 17.73 -24.95 -2.88
C PRO A 6 18.24 -24.23 -4.12
N ASN A 7 17.53 -24.37 -5.24
CA ASN A 7 17.86 -23.64 -6.46
C ASN A 7 17.79 -22.15 -6.13
N THR A 8 18.97 -21.51 -6.07
CA THR A 8 19.10 -20.12 -5.64
C THR A 8 18.30 -19.18 -6.54
N GLU A 9 18.06 -19.58 -7.78
CA GLU A 9 17.22 -18.87 -8.75
C GLU A 9 15.72 -18.92 -8.37
N GLU A 10 15.22 -20.03 -7.83
CA GLU A 10 13.82 -20.15 -7.43
C GLU A 10 13.49 -19.25 -6.22
N ILE A 11 14.40 -19.18 -5.25
CA ILE A 11 14.25 -18.29 -4.08
C ILE A 11 14.27 -16.82 -4.51
N LYS A 12 15.22 -16.43 -5.38
CA LYS A 12 15.29 -15.07 -5.94
C LYS A 12 14.01 -14.73 -6.71
N TYR A 13 13.50 -15.68 -7.50
CA TYR A 13 12.26 -15.51 -8.24
C TYR A 13 11.06 -15.28 -7.31
N LEU A 14 10.91 -16.08 -6.25
CA LEU A 14 9.83 -15.91 -5.27
C LEU A 14 9.90 -14.57 -4.53
N GLN A 15 11.10 -14.12 -4.17
CA GLN A 15 11.31 -12.80 -3.55
C GLN A 15 10.93 -11.66 -4.51
N ALA A 16 11.36 -11.74 -5.77
CA ALA A 16 11.01 -10.77 -6.80
C ALA A 16 9.49 -10.75 -7.06
N LYS A 17 8.84 -11.92 -7.13
CA LYS A 17 7.40 -12.04 -7.32
C LYS A 17 6.62 -11.37 -6.18
N LYS A 18 6.96 -11.67 -4.93
CA LYS A 18 6.36 -11.01 -3.75
C LYS A 18 6.51 -9.50 -3.80
N ARG A 19 7.68 -9.01 -4.21
CA ARG A 19 7.95 -7.57 -4.34
C ARG A 19 7.05 -6.92 -5.39
N VAL A 20 6.87 -7.57 -6.55
CA VAL A 20 5.99 -7.08 -7.62
C VAL A 20 4.52 -7.07 -7.17
N GLU A 21 4.06 -8.11 -6.48
CA GLU A 21 2.70 -8.17 -5.94
C GLU A 21 2.44 -7.06 -4.90
N ALA A 22 3.39 -6.80 -4.01
CA ALA A 22 3.31 -5.70 -3.05
C ALA A 22 3.25 -4.33 -3.74
N LEU A 23 4.08 -4.11 -4.78
CA LEU A 23 4.04 -2.89 -5.58
C LEU A 23 2.70 -2.71 -6.30
N LYS A 24 2.18 -3.77 -6.93
CA LYS A 24 0.86 -3.73 -7.59
C LYS A 24 -0.24 -3.34 -6.61
N GLY A 25 -0.27 -3.96 -5.42
CA GLY A 25 -1.22 -3.63 -4.37
C GLY A 25 -1.12 -2.17 -3.91
N TYR A 26 0.09 -1.65 -3.78
CA TYR A 26 0.35 -0.25 -3.45
C TYR A 26 -0.20 0.72 -4.50
N TYR A 27 0.17 0.53 -5.77
CA TYR A 27 -0.32 1.38 -6.85
C TYR A 27 -1.83 1.33 -6.98
N TRP A 28 -2.44 0.17 -6.71
CA TRP A 28 -3.90 0.09 -6.73
C TRP A 28 -4.55 0.96 -5.65
N HIS A 29 -4.01 0.92 -4.43
CA HIS A 29 -4.49 1.76 -3.33
C HIS A 29 -4.29 3.25 -3.63
N VAL A 30 -3.15 3.65 -4.21
CA VAL A 30 -2.88 5.03 -4.60
C VAL A 30 -3.84 5.50 -5.69
N ALA A 31 -4.06 4.69 -6.73
CA ALA A 31 -4.96 5.05 -7.82
C ALA A 31 -6.42 5.18 -7.32
N ILE A 32 -6.90 4.23 -6.51
CA ILE A 32 -8.24 4.30 -5.92
C ILE A 32 -8.36 5.52 -5.00
N TYR A 33 -7.33 5.80 -4.18
CA TYR A 33 -7.28 6.99 -3.34
C TYR A 33 -7.46 8.27 -4.16
N LEU A 34 -6.69 8.43 -5.24
CA LEU A 34 -6.79 9.61 -6.10
C LEU A 34 -8.16 9.71 -6.78
N ILE A 35 -8.68 8.61 -7.33
CA ILE A 35 -9.97 8.60 -8.05
C ILE A 35 -11.12 8.96 -7.11
N ILE A 36 -11.23 8.29 -5.96
CA ILE A 36 -12.34 8.51 -5.02
C ILE A 36 -12.30 9.93 -4.46
N ASN A 37 -11.12 10.39 -4.03
CA ASN A 37 -10.99 11.71 -3.44
C ASN A 37 -11.22 12.83 -4.47
N THR A 38 -10.72 12.69 -5.70
CA THR A 38 -10.97 13.68 -6.77
C THR A 38 -12.45 13.75 -7.13
N LEU A 39 -13.13 12.61 -7.31
CA LEU A 39 -14.57 12.57 -7.60
C LEU A 39 -15.40 13.16 -6.44
N THR A 40 -15.03 12.86 -5.20
CA THR A 40 -15.73 13.37 -4.01
C THR A 40 -15.56 14.88 -3.90
N SER A 41 -14.33 15.37 -4.00
CA SER A 41 -14.04 16.81 -3.97
C SER A 41 -14.72 17.55 -5.13
N TRP A 42 -14.72 16.97 -6.34
CA TRP A 42 -15.40 17.54 -7.50
C TRP A 42 -16.91 17.71 -7.25
N LYS A 43 -17.59 16.66 -6.77
CA LYS A 43 -19.03 16.73 -6.46
C LYS A 43 -19.35 17.74 -5.37
N ASN A 44 -18.49 17.86 -4.36
CA ASN A 44 -18.69 18.83 -3.28
C ASN A 44 -18.48 20.27 -3.74
N ILE A 45 -17.49 20.52 -4.60
CA ILE A 45 -17.26 21.84 -5.22
C ILE A 45 -18.46 22.25 -6.08
N LEU A 46 -18.96 21.34 -6.93
CA LEU A 46 -20.15 21.63 -7.76
C LEU A 46 -21.37 22.00 -6.91
N ARG A 47 -21.65 21.23 -5.84
CA ARG A 47 -22.77 21.49 -4.94
C ARG A 47 -22.64 22.80 -4.18
N GLY A 48 -21.45 23.12 -3.67
CA GLY A 48 -21.25 24.37 -2.95
C GLY A 48 -21.36 25.59 -3.86
N LEU A 49 -20.88 25.49 -5.11
CA LEU A 49 -21.09 26.56 -6.11
C LEU A 49 -22.58 26.77 -6.45
N GLU A 50 -23.37 25.71 -6.55
CA GLU A 50 -24.83 25.79 -6.74
C GLU A 50 -25.54 26.44 -5.54
N ASN A 51 -25.04 26.24 -4.33
CA ASN A 51 -25.58 26.82 -3.09
C ASN A 51 -25.10 28.27 -2.84
N GLY A 52 -24.19 28.80 -3.67
CA GLY A 52 -23.58 30.11 -3.46
C GLY A 52 -22.50 30.15 -2.37
N GLU A 53 -22.00 28.98 -1.94
CA GLU A 53 -20.92 28.85 -0.96
C GLU A 53 -19.58 29.22 -1.59
N SER A 54 -18.70 29.83 -0.79
CA SER A 54 -17.33 30.10 -1.23
C SER A 54 -16.51 28.81 -1.30
N ILE A 55 -15.52 28.76 -2.20
CA ILE A 55 -14.59 27.62 -2.33
C ILE A 55 -13.94 27.30 -0.97
N ILE A 56 -13.70 28.32 -0.16
CA ILE A 56 -13.09 28.20 1.17
C ILE A 56 -14.02 27.46 2.15
N GLU A 57 -15.31 27.79 2.19
CA GLU A 57 -16.29 27.11 3.05
C GLU A 57 -16.43 25.61 2.70
N ILE A 58 -16.41 25.29 1.40
CA ILE A 58 -16.51 23.92 0.91
C ILE A 58 -15.28 23.08 1.32
N PHE A 59 -14.08 23.69 1.31
CA PHE A 59 -12.86 23.01 1.78
C PHE A 59 -12.81 22.84 3.30
N TYR A 60 -13.42 23.76 4.05
CA TYR A 60 -13.55 23.67 5.50
C TYR A 60 -14.70 22.76 5.96
N ASP A 61 -15.50 22.19 5.04
CA ASP A 61 -16.43 21.12 5.39
C ASP A 61 -15.64 19.92 5.94
N TYR A 62 -15.79 19.71 7.25
CA TYR A 62 -15.09 18.71 8.03
C TYR A 62 -15.18 17.29 7.43
N LYS A 63 -16.24 17.01 6.66
CA LYS A 63 -16.44 15.71 6.02
C LYS A 63 -15.44 15.43 4.90
N VAL A 64 -15.06 16.46 4.15
CA VAL A 64 -14.09 16.34 3.06
C VAL A 64 -12.70 16.18 3.66
N SER A 65 -12.29 17.11 4.51
CA SER A 65 -10.96 17.13 5.10
C SER A 65 -10.65 15.86 5.93
N PHE A 66 -11.62 15.34 6.69
CA PHE A 66 -11.41 14.13 7.49
C PHE A 66 -11.12 12.88 6.65
N SER A 67 -11.84 12.69 5.53
CA SER A 67 -11.63 11.55 4.64
C SER A 67 -10.22 11.59 4.03
N TRP A 68 -9.80 12.74 3.52
CA TRP A 68 -8.47 12.92 2.94
C TRP A 68 -7.35 12.59 3.94
N ILE A 69 -7.51 12.99 5.20
CA ILE A 69 -6.52 12.77 6.27
C ILE A 69 -6.45 11.29 6.65
N VAL A 70 -7.57 10.64 6.97
CA VAL A 70 -7.59 9.23 7.41
C VAL A 70 -7.01 8.33 6.34
N TRP A 71 -7.44 8.51 5.09
CA TRP A 71 -6.94 7.71 3.98
C TRP A 71 -5.48 8.06 3.63
N GLY A 72 -5.07 9.32 3.80
CA GLY A 72 -3.67 9.73 3.68
C GLY A 72 -2.75 9.00 4.66
N ILE A 73 -3.19 8.84 5.92
CA ILE A 73 -2.43 8.08 6.94
C ILE A 73 -2.30 6.60 6.54
N ILE A 74 -3.38 5.98 6.05
CA ILE A 74 -3.35 4.59 5.56
C ILE A 74 -2.35 4.44 4.41
N LEU A 75 -2.32 5.41 3.49
CA LEU A 75 -1.41 5.41 2.34
C LEU A 75 0.05 5.59 2.76
N ILE A 76 0.32 6.41 3.79
CA ILE A 76 1.65 6.53 4.40
C ILE A 76 2.08 5.21 5.03
N ILE A 77 1.22 4.56 5.81
CA ILE A 77 1.52 3.25 6.41
C ILE A 77 1.82 2.22 5.31
N HIS A 78 1.05 2.21 4.22
CA HIS A 78 1.27 1.29 3.12
C HIS A 78 2.56 1.60 2.35
N THR A 79 2.90 2.87 2.19
CA THR A 79 4.18 3.33 1.62
C THR A 79 5.34 2.85 2.48
N ILE A 80 5.25 2.99 3.80
CA ILE A 80 6.29 2.47 4.72
C ILE A 80 6.34 0.94 4.66
N ARG A 81 5.23 0.23 4.52
CA ARG A 81 5.24 -1.23 4.39
C ARG A 81 5.89 -1.71 3.09
N VAL A 82 5.66 -1.00 1.98
CA VAL A 82 6.16 -1.40 0.66
C VAL A 82 7.56 -0.86 0.40
N PHE A 83 7.85 0.40 0.73
CA PHE A 83 9.13 1.05 0.47
C PHE A 83 9.97 1.30 1.72
N GLY A 84 9.34 1.34 2.90
CA GLY A 84 10.01 1.61 4.17
C GLY A 84 10.92 0.46 4.56
N PHE A 85 12.19 0.69 4.22
CA PHE A 85 13.39 0.03 4.67
C PHE A 85 13.45 -1.49 4.49
N ASN A 86 14.47 -1.87 3.72
CA ASN A 86 15.12 -3.17 3.72
C ASN A 86 15.78 -3.42 5.10
N ASN A 87 14.99 -3.32 6.17
CA ASN A 87 15.46 -3.37 7.54
C ASN A 87 15.87 -4.80 7.79
N SER A 88 17.12 -5.00 8.22
CA SER A 88 17.71 -6.33 8.44
C SER A 88 16.82 -7.25 9.30
N PHE A 89 15.96 -6.66 10.15
CA PHE A 89 14.98 -7.38 10.95
C PHE A 89 13.91 -8.11 10.10
N THR A 90 13.37 -7.47 9.07
CA THR A 90 12.36 -8.05 8.18
C THR A 90 12.97 -9.15 7.32
N LYS A 91 14.18 -8.91 6.79
CA LYS A 91 14.92 -9.90 6.00
C LYS A 91 15.26 -11.14 6.84
N ASN A 92 15.75 -10.96 8.06
CA ASN A 92 16.01 -12.06 8.98
C ASN A 92 14.75 -12.86 9.34
N TRP A 93 13.59 -12.20 9.48
CA TRP A 93 12.32 -12.88 9.71
C TRP A 93 11.84 -13.66 8.48
N GLU A 94 11.93 -13.08 7.29
CA GLU A 94 11.58 -13.75 6.03
C GLU A 94 12.46 -14.97 5.78
N ASP A 95 13.78 -14.84 5.97
CA ASP A 95 14.73 -15.96 5.85
C ASP A 95 14.41 -17.08 6.84
N ARG A 96 14.00 -16.74 8.07
CA ARG A 96 13.54 -17.71 9.07
C ARG A 96 12.26 -18.43 8.64
N LYS A 97 11.30 -17.70 8.07
CA LYS A 97 10.04 -18.28 7.62
C LYS A 97 10.22 -19.17 6.41
N ILE A 98 11.06 -18.79 5.46
CA ILE A 98 11.43 -19.63 4.31
C ILE A 98 12.05 -20.95 4.82
N LYS A 99 12.96 -20.89 5.81
CA LYS A 99 13.49 -22.09 6.47
C LYS A 99 12.44 -22.96 7.17
N GLU A 100 11.48 -22.36 7.89
CA GLU A 100 10.38 -23.11 8.51
C GLU A 100 9.49 -23.83 7.48
N TYR A 101 9.13 -23.17 6.38
CA TYR A 101 8.31 -23.79 5.33
C TYR A 101 9.07 -24.92 4.61
N MET A 102 10.37 -24.77 4.39
CA MET A 102 11.22 -25.83 3.83
C MET A 102 11.27 -27.07 4.74
N ASN A 103 11.39 -26.89 6.05
CA ASN A 103 11.42 -28.00 7.01
C ASN A 103 10.07 -28.70 7.20
N LYS A 104 8.95 -28.02 6.93
CA LYS A 104 7.60 -28.62 7.00
C LYS A 104 7.18 -29.37 5.74
N SER A 105 7.91 -29.19 4.63
CA SER A 105 7.60 -29.78 3.33
C SER A 105 8.46 -31.02 3.00
N SER A 106 9.38 -31.39 3.91
CA SER A 106 10.19 -32.62 3.86
C SER A 106 9.60 -33.71 4.75
#